data_AF-A0A402DUG0-F1
#
_entry.id   AF-A0A402DUG0-F1
#
_cell.length_a   1.000
_cell.length_b   1.000
_cell.length_c   1.000
_cell.angle_alpha   90.00
_cell.angle_beta   90.00
_cell.angle_gamma   90.00
#
_symmetry.space_group_name_H-M   'P 1'
#
loop_
_entity.id
_entity.type
_entity.pdbx_description
1 polymer ?
#
loop_
_entity_poly.entity_id
_entity_poly.type
_entity_poly.pdbx_seq_one_letter_code
_entity_poly.pdbx_strand_id
1 'polypeptide(L)'
;MTDPPGPATASSPALTTDQTLLVWSTLAARRTSFDGMVWQTPALGLAAQAFLLTLALGPGTSPLGRAVSAGLSLALSVMVIQLLLKHRQSELGDSLTLERIERALGLDASLGTLPHGSPAERSTPTERRILARATARLTPPPRRFWSMSSVRLWVAGQWLFAAVALLVVALVVSGSQVLG
;
A
#
# COMPACT_ATOMS: atom_id res chain seq x y z
N MET A 1 -57.01 2.61 -14.02
CA MET A 1 -55.71 1.95 -13.80
C MET A 1 -54.74 3.03 -13.36
N THR A 2 -54.74 3.32 -12.06
CA THR A 2 -53.89 4.32 -11.41
C THR A 2 -52.59 3.65 -11.02
N ASP A 3 -51.46 4.17 -11.48
CA ASP A 3 -50.14 3.68 -11.08
C ASP A 3 -49.98 3.73 -9.55
N PRO A 4 -49.36 2.71 -8.94
CA PRO A 4 -49.04 2.75 -7.52
C PRO A 4 -48.02 3.88 -7.27
N PRO A 5 -48.14 4.63 -6.15
CA PRO A 5 -47.16 5.63 -5.78
C PRO A 5 -45.79 4.96 -5.66
N GLY A 6 -44.82 5.43 -6.47
CA GLY A 6 -43.44 4.96 -6.41
C GLY A 6 -42.88 5.09 -4.99
N PRO A 7 -41.96 4.20 -4.57
CA PRO A 7 -41.44 4.21 -3.21
C PRO A 7 -40.84 5.57 -2.91
N ALA A 8 -41.39 6.25 -1.90
CA ALA A 8 -40.85 7.49 -1.37
C ALA A 8 -39.36 7.27 -1.09
N THR A 9 -38.52 8.10 -1.71
CA THR A 9 -37.09 8.17 -1.42
C THR A 9 -36.93 8.56 0.05
N ALA A 10 -36.88 7.58 0.94
CA ALA A 10 -36.66 7.79 2.36
C ALA A 10 -35.30 8.49 2.49
N SER A 11 -35.32 9.78 2.84
CA SER A 11 -34.12 10.52 3.22
C SER A 11 -33.54 9.85 4.46
N SER A 12 -32.41 9.16 4.31
CA SER A 12 -31.69 8.54 5.43
C SER A 12 -31.51 9.56 6.55
N PRO A 13 -31.88 9.24 7.80
CA PRO A 13 -31.76 10.19 8.89
C PRO A 13 -30.30 10.60 9.07
N ALA A 14 -30.07 11.92 9.22
CA ALA A 14 -28.73 12.44 9.49
C ALA A 14 -28.24 11.91 10.84
N LEU A 15 -26.98 11.48 10.91
CA LEU A 15 -26.35 11.03 12.15
C LEU A 15 -26.23 12.20 13.15
N THR A 16 -26.37 11.91 14.44
CA THR A 16 -26.05 12.90 15.48
C THR A 16 -24.54 13.17 15.53
N THR A 17 -24.13 14.26 16.18
CA THR A 17 -22.71 14.58 16.37
C THR A 17 -21.97 13.46 17.09
N ASP A 18 -22.54 12.92 18.17
CA ASP A 18 -21.92 11.83 18.94
C ASP A 18 -21.75 10.55 18.10
N GLN A 19 -22.76 10.21 17.29
CA GLN A 19 -22.66 9.09 16.35
C GLN A 19 -21.60 9.33 15.28
N THR A 20 -21.50 10.56 14.78
CA THR A 20 -20.48 10.96 13.80
C THR A 20 -19.07 10.85 14.38
N LEU A 21 -18.86 11.28 15.63
CA LEU A 21 -17.58 11.15 16.33
C LEU A 21 -17.21 9.69 16.61
N LEU A 22 -18.19 8.84 16.91
CA LEU A 22 -17.98 7.39 17.07
C LEU A 22 -17.55 6.74 15.74
N VAL A 23 -18.22 7.08 14.64
CA VAL A 23 -17.85 6.60 13.30
C VAL A 23 -16.46 7.10 12.94
N TRP A 24 -16.17 8.38 13.18
CA TRP A 24 -14.87 8.98 12.93
C TRP A 24 -13.75 8.26 13.68
N SER A 25 -13.90 8.02 14.98
CA SER A 25 -12.87 7.34 15.78
C SER A 25 -12.65 5.90 15.35
N THR A 26 -13.73 5.19 15.01
CA THR A 26 -13.67 3.82 14.47
C THR A 26 -12.93 3.77 13.13
N LEU A 27 -13.23 4.69 12.22
CA LEU A 27 -12.56 4.80 10.92
C LEU A 27 -11.08 5.19 11.09
N ALA A 28 -10.76 6.11 11.99
CA ALA A 28 -9.38 6.52 12.27
C ALA A 28 -8.54 5.35 12.82
N ALA A 29 -9.11 4.56 13.74
CA ALA A 29 -8.46 3.35 14.26
C ALA A 29 -8.25 2.31 13.16
N ARG A 30 -9.26 2.07 12.32
CA ARG A 30 -9.18 1.13 11.20
C ARG A 30 -8.14 1.57 10.16
N ARG A 31 -8.11 2.85 9.80
CA ARG A 31 -7.11 3.45 8.90
C ARG A 31 -5.69 3.21 9.43
N THR A 32 -5.47 3.42 10.73
CA THR A 32 -4.17 3.19 11.37
C THR A 32 -3.74 1.72 11.27
N SER A 33 -4.68 0.79 11.43
CA SER A 33 -4.43 -0.64 11.20
C SER A 33 -4.05 -0.93 9.75
N PHE A 34 -4.76 -0.35 8.77
CA PHE A 34 -4.40 -0.51 7.36
C PHE A 34 -3.03 0.07 7.02
N ASP A 35 -2.69 1.26 7.53
CA ASP A 35 -1.36 1.85 7.32
C ASP A 35 -0.26 0.93 7.85
N GLY A 36 -0.44 0.36 9.06
CA GLY A 36 0.48 -0.66 9.58
C GLY A 36 0.64 -1.87 8.65
N MET A 37 -0.47 -2.43 8.15
CA MET A 37 -0.43 -3.58 7.23
C MET A 37 0.23 -3.25 5.88
N VAL A 38 0.05 -2.03 5.35
CA VAL A 38 0.71 -1.56 4.13
C VAL A 38 2.23 -1.65 4.25
N TRP A 39 2.79 -1.29 5.42
CA TRP A 39 4.25 -1.30 5.61
C TRP A 39 4.80 -2.65 6.07
N GLN A 40 4.02 -3.47 6.77
CA GLN A 40 4.44 -4.81 7.22
C GLN A 40 4.46 -5.83 6.07
N THR A 41 3.45 -5.82 5.20
CA THR A 41 3.30 -6.76 4.07
C THR A 41 4.57 -6.89 3.22
N PRO A 42 5.20 -5.79 2.74
CA PRO A 42 6.39 -5.90 1.91
C PRO A 42 7.61 -6.42 2.69
N ALA A 43 7.75 -6.11 3.98
CA ALA A 43 8.88 -6.58 4.79
C ALA A 43 8.84 -8.11 4.96
N LEU A 44 7.65 -8.66 5.27
CA LEU A 44 7.42 -10.11 5.33
C LEU A 44 7.64 -10.77 3.98
N GLY A 45 7.15 -10.15 2.91
CA GLY A 45 7.36 -10.62 1.53
C GLY A 45 8.84 -10.75 1.18
N LEU A 46 9.62 -9.69 1.42
CA LEU A 46 11.06 -9.70 1.17
C LEU A 46 11.81 -10.75 1.99
N ALA A 47 11.45 -10.94 3.27
CA ALA A 47 12.08 -11.94 4.11
C ALA A 47 11.84 -13.37 3.56
N ALA A 48 10.60 -13.67 3.18
CA ALA A 48 10.25 -14.95 2.58
C ALA A 48 10.97 -15.17 1.23
N GLN A 49 11.04 -14.14 0.39
CA GLN A 49 11.73 -14.21 -0.90
C GLN A 49 13.24 -14.38 -0.75
N ALA A 50 13.87 -13.70 0.21
CA ALA A 50 15.30 -13.85 0.50
C ALA A 50 15.62 -15.29 0.97
N PHE A 51 14.75 -15.87 1.80
CA PHE A 51 14.86 -17.26 2.21
C PHE A 51 14.75 -18.22 1.02
N LEU A 52 13.72 -18.07 0.18
CA LEU A 52 13.54 -18.91 -1.01
C LEU A 52 14.69 -18.77 -2.02
N LEU A 53 15.20 -17.56 -2.20
CA LEU A 53 16.35 -17.31 -3.07
C LEU A 53 17.62 -17.96 -2.52
N THR A 54 17.82 -17.91 -1.20
CA THR A 54 18.95 -18.59 -0.54
C THR A 54 18.89 -20.10 -0.74
N LEU A 55 17.71 -20.72 -0.62
CA LEU A 55 17.51 -22.14 -0.92
C LEU A 55 17.78 -22.46 -2.40
N ALA A 56 17.30 -21.61 -3.32
CA ALA A 56 17.49 -21.80 -4.75
C ALA A 56 18.97 -21.69 -5.18
N LEU A 57 19.75 -20.84 -4.51
CA LEU A 57 21.18 -20.63 -4.80
C LEU A 57 22.10 -21.54 -3.98
N GLY A 58 21.56 -22.31 -3.03
CA GLY A 58 22.32 -23.20 -2.16
C GLY A 58 23.14 -24.24 -2.93
N PRO A 59 24.39 -24.50 -2.52
CA PRO A 59 25.14 -25.64 -3.04
C PRO A 59 24.43 -26.95 -2.66
N GLY A 60 24.31 -27.88 -3.60
CA GLY A 60 23.60 -29.14 -3.39
C GLY A 60 22.08 -29.12 -3.60
N THR A 61 21.47 -27.94 -3.84
CA THR A 61 20.05 -27.88 -4.23
C THR A 61 19.86 -28.46 -5.63
N SER A 62 19.02 -29.50 -5.74
CA SER A 62 18.68 -30.14 -7.01
C SER A 62 18.01 -29.17 -7.99
N PRO A 63 18.09 -29.39 -9.32
CA PRO A 63 17.44 -28.52 -10.31
C PRO A 63 15.94 -28.30 -10.03
N LEU A 64 15.23 -29.36 -9.67
CA LEU A 64 13.82 -29.28 -9.28
C LEU A 64 13.61 -28.41 -8.03
N GLY A 65 14.45 -28.57 -7.01
CA GLY A 65 14.39 -27.73 -5.80
C GLY A 65 14.60 -26.24 -6.08
N ARG A 66 15.49 -25.92 -7.04
CA ARG A 66 15.70 -24.53 -7.50
C ARG A 66 14.49 -23.98 -8.24
N ALA A 67 13.92 -24.76 -9.17
CA ALA A 67 12.72 -24.37 -9.91
C ALA A 67 11.52 -24.14 -8.99
N VAL A 68 11.29 -25.03 -8.02
CA VAL A 68 10.20 -24.90 -7.05
C VAL A 68 10.40 -23.65 -6.17
N SER A 69 11.60 -23.45 -5.62
CA SER A 69 11.90 -22.30 -4.76
C SER A 69 11.74 -20.97 -5.52
N ALA A 70 12.22 -20.90 -6.76
CA ALA A 70 12.06 -19.74 -7.62
C ALA A 70 10.58 -19.50 -7.99
N GLY A 71 9.85 -20.56 -8.36
CA GLY A 71 8.41 -20.48 -8.64
C GLY A 71 7.60 -19.95 -7.44
N LEU A 72 7.91 -20.41 -6.23
CA LEU A 72 7.30 -19.89 -5.00
C LEU A 72 7.64 -18.41 -4.77
N SER A 73 8.89 -18.01 -5.04
CA SER A 73 9.30 -16.60 -4.91
C SER A 73 8.52 -15.69 -5.86
N LEU A 74 8.31 -16.14 -7.11
CA LEU A 74 7.48 -15.44 -8.10
C LEU A 74 6.02 -15.33 -7.63
N ALA A 75 5.43 -16.43 -7.15
CA ALA A 75 4.05 -16.42 -6.63
C ALA A 75 3.91 -15.45 -5.45
N LEU A 76 4.86 -15.46 -4.51
CA LEU A 76 4.90 -14.53 -3.39
C LEU A 76 5.02 -13.08 -3.84
N SER A 77 5.85 -12.75 -4.84
CA SER A 77 5.92 -11.39 -5.38
C SER A 77 4.54 -10.86 -5.78
N VAL A 78 3.78 -11.68 -6.52
CA VAL A 78 2.44 -11.30 -7.00
C VAL A 78 1.47 -11.15 -5.84
N MET A 79 1.46 -12.09 -4.89
CA MET A 79 0.59 -12.02 -3.71
C MET A 79 0.89 -10.80 -2.85
N VAL A 80 2.17 -10.48 -2.64
CA VAL A 80 2.60 -9.30 -1.87
C VAL A 80 2.18 -8.01 -2.56
N ILE A 81 2.35 -7.91 -3.89
CA ILE A 81 1.85 -6.75 -4.66
C ILE A 81 0.34 -6.60 -4.50
N GLN A 82 -0.42 -7.69 -4.66
CA GLN A 82 -1.88 -7.66 -4.54
C GLN A 82 -2.33 -7.20 -3.14
N LEU A 83 -1.75 -7.78 -2.08
CA LEU A 83 -2.08 -7.42 -0.70
C LEU A 83 -1.71 -5.97 -0.39
N LEU A 84 -0.51 -5.54 -0.78
CA LEU A 84 -0.06 -4.15 -0.59
C LEU A 84 -1.04 -3.16 -1.25
N LEU A 85 -1.44 -3.41 -2.49
CA LEU A 85 -2.38 -2.56 -3.22
C LEU A 85 -3.78 -2.57 -2.59
N LYS A 86 -4.25 -3.73 -2.11
CA LYS A 86 -5.54 -3.86 -1.42
C LYS A 86 -5.57 -3.10 -0.09
N HIS A 87 -4.52 -3.22 0.72
CA HIS A 87 -4.40 -2.45 1.95
C HIS A 87 -4.28 -0.95 1.67
N ARG A 88 -3.52 -0.56 0.63
CA ARG A 88 -3.40 0.83 0.21
C ARG A 88 -4.74 1.42 -0.23
N GLN A 89 -5.53 0.67 -1.00
CA GLN A 89 -6.87 1.09 -1.42
C GLN A 89 -7.79 1.29 -0.21
N SER A 90 -7.74 0.39 0.77
CA SER A 90 -8.56 0.47 1.98
C SER A 90 -8.18 1.69 2.84
N GLU A 91 -6.88 1.93 3.03
CA GLU A 91 -6.38 3.11 3.75
C GLU A 91 -6.80 4.43 3.08
N LEU A 92 -6.76 4.49 1.75
CA LEU A 92 -7.20 5.66 0.99
C LEU A 92 -8.71 5.89 1.11
N GLY A 93 -9.50 4.82 1.04
CA GLY A 93 -10.96 4.91 1.21
C GLY A 93 -11.35 5.47 2.58
N ASP A 94 -10.68 5.01 3.63
CA ASP A 94 -10.89 5.51 4.99
C ASP A 94 -10.41 6.97 5.13
N SER A 95 -9.26 7.33 4.52
CA SER A 95 -8.75 8.71 4.53
C SER A 95 -9.73 9.69 3.90
N LEU A 96 -10.29 9.35 2.73
CA LEU A 96 -11.27 10.20 2.03
C LEU A 96 -12.57 10.34 2.83
N THR A 97 -12.98 9.28 3.53
CA THR A 97 -14.20 9.32 4.35
C THR A 97 -13.98 10.18 5.60
N LEU A 98 -12.83 10.01 6.27
CA LEU A 98 -12.43 10.83 7.40
C LEU A 98 -12.35 12.31 7.02
N GLU A 99 -11.70 12.63 5.89
CA GLU A 99 -11.60 14.01 5.41
C GLU A 99 -12.98 14.65 5.20
N ARG A 100 -13.95 13.91 4.63
CA ARG A 100 -15.32 14.41 4.48
C ARG A 100 -16.00 14.68 5.82
N ILE A 101 -15.83 13.80 6.79
CA ILE A 101 -16.38 13.98 8.14
C ILE A 101 -15.73 15.19 8.81
N GLU A 102 -14.40 15.35 8.70
CA GLU A 102 -13.67 16.48 9.29
C GLU A 102 -14.13 17.82 8.73
N ARG A 103 -14.31 17.91 7.41
CA ARG A 103 -14.87 19.10 6.76
C ARG A 103 -16.32 19.36 7.19
N ALA A 104 -17.15 18.32 7.29
CA ALA A 104 -18.54 18.46 7.74
C ALA A 104 -18.64 18.95 9.20
N LEU A 105 -17.66 18.59 10.04
CA LEU A 105 -17.53 19.07 11.41
C LEU A 105 -16.83 20.44 11.54
N GLY A 106 -16.36 21.03 10.44
CA GLY A 106 -15.64 22.32 10.46
C GLY A 106 -14.28 22.25 11.17
N LEU A 107 -13.66 21.07 11.23
CA LEU A 107 -12.38 20.88 11.90
C LEU A 107 -11.22 21.57 11.17
N ASP A 108 -11.33 21.74 9.86
CA ASP A 108 -10.36 22.50 9.05
C ASP A 108 -10.31 23.97 9.45
N ALA A 109 -11.47 24.60 9.65
CA ALA A 109 -11.57 25.97 10.13
C ALA A 109 -11.07 26.10 11.59
N SER A 110 -11.33 25.09 12.42
CA SER A 110 -10.99 25.10 13.85
C SER A 110 -9.50 24.83 14.11
N LEU A 111 -8.90 23.89 13.36
CA LEU A 111 -7.51 23.45 13.53
C LEU A 111 -6.55 24.13 12.55
N GLY A 112 -7.06 24.85 11.54
CA GLY A 112 -6.27 25.43 10.45
C GLY A 112 -5.62 24.40 9.53
N THR A 113 -5.92 23.11 9.71
CA THR A 113 -5.38 21.95 8.99
C THR A 113 -6.41 20.83 8.92
N LEU A 114 -6.25 19.91 7.96
CA LEU A 114 -7.05 18.69 7.85
C LEU A 114 -6.18 17.47 8.22
N PRO A 115 -6.33 16.91 9.43
CA PRO A 115 -5.49 15.80 9.90
C PRO A 115 -5.46 14.61 8.93
N HIS A 116 -6.60 14.30 8.29
CA HIS A 116 -6.70 13.19 7.34
C HIS A 116 -6.72 13.61 5.86
N GLY A 117 -6.61 14.91 5.56
CA GLY A 117 -6.62 15.46 4.20
C GLY A 117 -5.39 15.13 3.37
N SER A 118 -5.19 15.80 2.24
CA SER A 118 -3.98 15.61 1.42
C SER A 118 -2.70 16.01 2.18
N PRO A 119 -1.50 15.55 1.78
CA PRO A 119 -0.24 15.95 2.44
C PRO A 119 -0.04 17.47 2.53
N ALA A 120 -0.57 18.22 1.56
CA ALA A 120 -0.54 19.67 1.59
C ALA A 120 -1.46 20.25 2.67
N GLU A 121 -2.62 19.65 2.92
CA GLU A 121 -3.63 20.14 3.86
C GLU A 121 -3.38 19.69 5.31
N ARG A 122 -2.55 18.66 5.52
CA ARG A 122 -2.14 18.17 6.85
C ARG A 122 -1.17 19.06 7.60
N SER A 123 -0.64 20.09 6.94
CA SER A 123 0.38 20.97 7.51
C SER A 123 0.10 22.41 7.14
N THR A 124 0.46 23.32 8.04
CA THR A 124 0.34 24.75 7.80
C THR A 124 1.30 25.19 6.68
N PRO A 125 1.02 26.31 5.98
CA PRO A 125 1.94 26.84 4.96
C PRO A 125 3.37 27.05 5.47
N THR A 126 3.51 27.45 6.74
CA THR A 126 4.81 27.65 7.40
C THR A 126 5.54 26.33 7.60
N GLU A 127 4.87 25.31 8.13
CA GLU A 127 5.44 23.97 8.31
C GLU A 127 5.87 23.35 6.99
N ARG A 128 5.06 23.49 5.92
CA ARG A 128 5.43 23.00 4.58
C ARG A 128 6.76 23.58 4.09
N ARG A 129 7.00 24.88 4.32
CA ARG A 129 8.26 25.54 3.93
C ARG A 129 9.45 25.02 4.74
N ILE A 130 9.25 24.80 6.04
CA ILE A 130 10.29 24.26 6.93
C ILE A 130 10.64 22.83 6.50
N LEU A 131 9.61 21.98 6.31
CA LEU A 131 9.77 20.60 5.86
C LEU A 131 10.43 20.51 4.49
N ALA A 132 10.04 21.34 3.52
CA ALA A 132 10.63 21.37 2.19
C ALA A 132 12.13 21.74 2.22
N ARG A 133 12.53 22.71 3.06
CA ARG A 133 13.93 23.09 3.25
C ARG A 133 14.73 21.98 3.94
N ALA A 134 14.16 21.34 4.96
CA ALA A 134 14.80 20.24 5.67
C ALA A 134 14.99 19.02 4.75
N THR A 135 13.94 18.60 4.04
CA THR A 135 14.00 17.48 3.09
C THR A 135 14.94 17.76 1.92
N ALA A 136 14.96 18.97 1.36
CA ALA A 136 15.88 19.31 0.27
C ALA A 136 17.36 19.15 0.65
N ARG A 137 17.71 19.31 1.94
CA ARG A 137 19.07 19.05 2.45
C ARG A 137 19.38 17.56 2.61
N LEU A 138 18.35 16.74 2.82
CA LEU A 138 18.47 15.31 3.11
C LEU A 138 18.31 14.41 1.88
N THR A 139 17.72 14.90 0.79
CA THR A 139 17.48 14.10 -0.42
C THR A 139 18.59 14.35 -1.47
N PRO A 140 19.60 13.46 -1.58
CA PRO A 140 20.61 13.57 -2.62
C PRO A 140 20.02 13.31 -4.02
N PRO A 141 20.65 13.83 -5.09
CA PRO A 141 20.26 13.45 -6.45
C PRO A 141 20.50 11.95 -6.70
N PRO A 142 19.64 11.27 -7.49
CA PRO A 142 18.56 11.84 -8.29
C PRO A 142 17.25 12.05 -7.51
N ARG A 143 16.70 13.27 -7.57
CA ARG A 143 15.42 13.64 -6.93
C ARG A 143 14.23 12.77 -7.37
N ARG A 144 14.34 12.11 -8.52
CA ARG A 144 13.30 11.22 -9.07
C ARG A 144 13.06 10.00 -8.18
N PHE A 145 14.09 9.41 -7.59
CA PHE A 145 13.95 8.25 -6.69
C PHE A 145 13.20 8.63 -5.42
N TRP A 146 13.62 9.72 -4.78
CA TRP A 146 13.05 10.23 -3.53
C TRP A 146 11.64 10.84 -3.67
N SER A 147 11.20 11.14 -4.91
CA SER A 147 9.84 11.63 -5.20
C SER A 147 8.89 10.53 -5.63
N MET A 148 9.34 9.29 -5.78
CA MET A 148 8.44 8.17 -6.04
C MET A 148 7.55 7.92 -4.83
N SER A 149 6.27 7.65 -5.08
CA SER A 149 5.39 7.10 -4.05
C SER A 149 6.02 5.81 -3.52
N SER A 150 6.12 5.69 -2.20
CA SER A 150 6.71 4.51 -1.56
C SER A 150 6.03 3.21 -1.99
N VAL A 151 4.72 3.22 -2.26
CA VAL A 151 3.99 2.07 -2.80
C VAL A 151 4.55 1.66 -4.17
N ARG A 152 4.86 2.61 -5.06
CA ARG A 152 5.46 2.31 -6.37
C ARG A 152 6.86 1.74 -6.21
N LEU A 153 7.64 2.27 -5.28
CA LEU A 153 8.97 1.75 -4.99
C LEU A 153 8.91 0.29 -4.51
N TRP A 154 7.99 -0.01 -3.60
CA TRP A 154 7.76 -1.38 -3.13
C TRP A 154 7.28 -2.31 -4.24
N VAL A 155 6.32 -1.90 -5.06
CA VAL A 155 5.86 -2.69 -6.21
C VAL A 155 7.02 -2.95 -7.20
N ALA A 156 7.85 -1.94 -7.47
CA ALA A 156 9.02 -2.11 -8.33
C ALA A 156 10.03 -3.11 -7.76
N GLY A 157 10.28 -3.05 -6.44
CA GLY A 157 11.12 -4.04 -5.74
C GLY A 157 10.56 -5.46 -5.88
N GLN A 158 9.25 -5.64 -5.77
CA GLN A 158 8.61 -6.94 -5.93
C GLN A 158 8.69 -7.49 -7.36
N TRP A 159 8.57 -6.62 -8.36
CA TRP A 159 8.81 -6.99 -9.75
C TRP A 159 10.25 -7.39 -10.03
N LEU A 160 11.23 -6.77 -9.37
CA LEU A 160 12.63 -7.17 -9.47
C LEU A 160 12.81 -8.61 -8.97
N PHE A 161 12.25 -8.97 -7.81
CA PHE A 161 12.30 -10.35 -7.29
C PHE A 161 11.60 -11.34 -8.23
N ALA A 162 10.44 -10.96 -8.79
CA ALA A 162 9.75 -11.77 -9.78
C ALA A 162 10.63 -12.03 -11.03
N ALA A 163 11.32 -11.01 -11.53
CA ALA A 163 12.22 -11.14 -12.68
C ALA A 163 13.43 -12.03 -12.37
N VAL A 164 14.03 -11.90 -11.18
CA VAL A 164 15.13 -12.78 -10.74
C VAL A 164 14.65 -14.24 -10.63
N ALA A 165 13.46 -14.47 -10.06
CA ALA A 165 12.87 -15.79 -9.97
C ALA A 165 12.65 -16.41 -11.36
N LEU A 166 12.09 -15.65 -12.31
CA LEU A 166 11.92 -16.09 -13.69
C LEU A 166 13.26 -16.43 -14.37
N LEU A 167 14.30 -15.63 -14.13
CA LEU A 167 15.65 -15.90 -14.64
C LEU A 167 16.19 -17.23 -14.08
N VAL A 168 16.02 -17.50 -12.78
CA VAL A 168 16.44 -18.77 -12.18
C VAL A 168 15.70 -19.95 -12.81
N VAL A 169 14.39 -19.85 -13.01
CA VAL A 169 13.59 -20.89 -13.68
C VAL A 169 14.09 -21.13 -15.10
N ALA A 170 14.32 -20.06 -15.88
CA ALA A 170 14.82 -20.16 -17.24
C ALA A 170 16.20 -20.84 -17.30
N LEU A 171 17.11 -20.50 -16.39
CA LEU A 171 18.44 -21.12 -16.31
C LEU A 171 18.36 -22.61 -15.94
N VAL A 172 17.46 -22.98 -15.02
CA VAL A 172 17.24 -24.38 -14.64
C VAL A 172 16.70 -25.20 -15.81
N VAL A 173 15.73 -24.65 -16.56
CA VAL A 173 15.15 -25.32 -17.73
C VAL A 173 16.18 -25.44 -18.86
N SER A 174 16.95 -24.39 -19.14
CA SER A 174 17.99 -24.46 -20.17
C SER A 174 19.13 -25.42 -19.78
N GLY A 175 19.51 -25.46 -18.50
CA GLY A 175 20.54 -26.38 -18.00
C GLY A 175 20.11 -27.85 -18.06
N SER A 176 18.83 -28.16 -17.87
CA SER A 176 18.33 -29.54 -18.00
C SER A 176 18.29 -30.02 -19.45
N GLN A 177 18.09 -29.12 -20.43
CA GLN A 177 18.12 -29.46 -21.86
C GLN A 177 19.53 -29.73 -22.40
N VAL A 178 20.57 -29.23 -21.73
CA VAL A 178 21.98 -29.41 -22.16
C VAL A 178 22.58 -30.73 -21.61
N LEU A 179 21.97 -31.31 -20.58
CA LEU A 179 22.47 -32.52 -19.89
C LEU A 179 21.64 -33.79 -20.16
N GLY A 180 20.58 -33.70 -20.97
CA GLY A 180 19.75 -34.84 -21.40
C GLY A 180 20.00 -35.19 -22.86
#